data_AF-A0A916MSX1-F1
#
_entry.id   AF-A0A916MSX1-F1
#
_cell.length_a   1.000
_cell.length_b   1.000
_cell.length_c   1.000
_cell.angle_alpha   90.00
_cell.angle_beta   90.00
_cell.angle_gamma   90.00
#
_symmetry.space_group_name_H-M   'P 1'
#
loop_
_entity.id
_entity.type
_entity.pdbx_description
1 polymer ?
#
loop_
_entity_poly.entity_id
_entity_poly.type
_entity_poly.pdbx_seq_one_letter_code
_entity_poly.pdbx_strand_id
1 'polypeptide(L)'
;MHDKFTDSRRGEPSSVIQAQVEAVRERQYAHHHDLPSVLTNSDLGAGEIGKFCKMDESAETLLKSALRKLQLSARAYHRVLKVNRTMSG
;
A
#
# COMPACT_ATOMS: atom_id res chain seq x y z
N MET A 1 12.66 33.16 2.91
CA MET A 1 13.53 32.26 2.14
C MET A 1 12.72 31.02 1.81
N HIS A 2 12.43 30.76 0.53
CA HIS A 2 11.79 29.53 0.09
C HIS A 2 12.88 28.55 -0.35
N ASP A 3 13.21 27.58 0.50
CA ASP A 3 14.14 26.51 0.15
C ASP A 3 13.47 25.56 -0.84
N LYS A 4 13.88 25.68 -2.11
CA LYS A 4 13.56 24.70 -3.15
C LYS A 4 14.44 23.48 -2.94
N PHE A 5 13.83 22.38 -2.49
CA PHE A 5 14.39 21.03 -2.60
C PHE A 5 14.68 20.75 -4.08
N THR A 6 15.93 20.96 -4.52
CA THR A 6 16.42 20.51 -5.82
C THR A 6 17.29 19.28 -5.57
N ASP A 7 16.62 18.15 -5.38
CA ASP A 7 17.27 16.84 -5.45
C ASP A 7 17.64 16.61 -6.92
N SER A 8 18.93 16.65 -7.24
CA SER A 8 19.50 16.52 -8.59
C SER A 8 19.57 15.07 -9.09
N ARG A 9 18.81 14.15 -8.49
CA ARG A 9 18.53 12.84 -9.07
C ARG A 9 17.58 13.06 -10.25
N ARG A 10 18.05 12.80 -11.48
CA ARG A 10 17.15 12.63 -12.64
C ARG A 10 16.16 11.52 -12.26
N GLY A 11 14.94 11.91 -11.89
CA GLY A 11 13.85 10.97 -11.68
C GLY A 11 13.65 10.13 -12.94
N GLU A 12 13.20 8.89 -12.79
CA GLU A 12 12.85 8.07 -13.93
C GLU A 12 11.87 8.84 -14.83
N PRO A 13 12.01 8.77 -16.17
CA PRO A 13 11.12 9.49 -17.07
C PRO A 13 9.67 9.05 -16.81
N SER A 14 8.74 10.00 -16.89
CA SER A 14 7.32 9.75 -16.56
C SER A 14 6.71 8.57 -17.31
N SER A 15 7.18 8.27 -18.52
CA SER A 15 6.78 7.11 -19.31
C SER A 15 7.17 5.77 -18.66
N VAL A 16 8.33 5.71 -18.01
CA VAL A 16 8.79 4.51 -17.27
C VAL A 16 7.96 4.33 -16.00
N ILE A 17 7.72 5.40 -15.24
CA ILE A 17 6.83 5.36 -14.08
C ILE A 17 5.41 4.99 -14.49
N GLN A 18 4.89 5.54 -15.59
CA GLN A 18 3.58 5.21 -16.12
C GLN A 18 3.46 3.71 -16.44
N ALA A 19 4.42 3.15 -17.17
CA ALA A 19 4.42 1.72 -17.52
C ALA A 19 4.47 0.82 -16.27
N GLN A 20 5.25 1.21 -15.25
CA GLN A 20 5.27 0.50 -13.96
C GLN A 20 3.92 0.58 -13.24
N VAL A 21 3.30 1.77 -13.20
CA VAL A 21 1.99 1.99 -12.57
C VAL A 21 0.91 1.17 -13.30
N GLU A 22 0.92 1.13 -14.62
CA GLU A 22 0.03 0.31 -15.43
C GLU A 22 0.23 -1.18 -15.13
N ALA A 23 1.47 -1.68 -15.10
CA ALA A 23 1.75 -3.08 -14.78
C ALA A 23 1.32 -3.49 -13.36
N VAL A 24 1.38 -2.57 -12.40
CA VAL A 24 0.88 -2.79 -11.03
C VAL A 24 -0.65 -2.75 -11.01
N ARG A 25 -1.29 -1.85 -11.76
CA ARG A 25 -2.75 -1.79 -11.88
C ARG A 25 -3.32 -3.06 -12.51
N GLU A 26 -2.72 -3.58 -13.57
CA GLU A 26 -3.14 -4.84 -14.19
C GLU A 26 -3.10 -6.01 -13.20
N ARG A 27 -2.04 -6.09 -12.38
CA ARG A 27 -1.96 -7.09 -11.29
C ARG A 27 -3.05 -6.90 -10.24
N GLN A 28 -3.35 -5.66 -9.86
CA GLN A 28 -4.43 -5.36 -8.91
C GLN A 28 -5.79 -5.76 -9.48
N TYR A 29 -6.05 -5.45 -10.76
CA TYR A 29 -7.26 -5.86 -11.45
C TYR A 29 -7.39 -7.39 -11.49
N ALA A 30 -6.33 -8.11 -11.86
CA ALA A 30 -6.34 -9.57 -11.88
C ALA A 30 -6.61 -10.17 -10.48
N HIS A 31 -6.01 -9.63 -9.43
CA HIS A 31 -6.21 -10.12 -8.06
C HIS A 31 -7.60 -9.80 -7.49
N HIS A 32 -8.23 -8.71 -7.94
CA HIS A 32 -9.52 -8.26 -7.44
C HIS A 32 -10.68 -8.52 -8.41
N HIS A 33 -10.46 -9.23 -9.53
CA HIS A 33 -11.47 -9.42 -10.57
C HIS A 33 -12.77 -10.08 -10.06
N ASP A 34 -12.67 -10.91 -9.02
CA ASP A 34 -13.80 -11.59 -8.36
C ASP A 34 -14.50 -10.72 -7.30
N LEU A 35 -14.00 -9.50 -7.04
CA LEU A 35 -14.53 -8.60 -6.02
C LEU A 35 -15.27 -7.42 -6.69
N PRO A 36 -16.61 -7.44 -6.73
CA PRO A 36 -17.38 -6.47 -7.50
C PRO A 36 -17.26 -5.01 -7.02
N SER A 37 -16.72 -4.79 -5.82
CA SER A 37 -16.58 -3.45 -5.21
C SER A 37 -15.13 -3.05 -4.90
N VAL A 38 -14.13 -3.82 -5.31
CA VAL A 38 -12.72 -3.53 -5.01
C VAL A 38 -11.94 -3.31 -6.30
N LEU A 39 -11.65 -2.04 -6.60
CA LEU A 39 -10.87 -1.68 -7.79
C LEU A 39 -9.40 -1.39 -7.43
N THR A 40 -9.14 -0.95 -6.21
CA THR A 40 -7.80 -0.58 -5.73
C THR A 40 -7.51 -1.16 -4.35
N ASN A 41 -6.23 -1.16 -3.95
CA ASN A 41 -5.82 -1.50 -2.58
C ASN A 41 -6.53 -0.62 -1.53
N SER A 42 -6.92 0.60 -1.89
CA SER A 42 -7.64 1.53 -1.01
C SER A 42 -9.07 1.05 -0.70
N ASP A 43 -9.67 0.26 -1.58
CA ASP A 43 -11.05 -0.21 -1.47
C ASP A 43 -11.18 -1.49 -0.64
N LEU A 44 -10.06 -2.15 -0.31
CA LEU A 44 -10.06 -3.39 0.48
C LEU A 44 -10.74 -3.20 1.85
N GLY A 45 -11.78 -3.97 2.14
CA GLY A 45 -12.39 -4.02 3.48
C GLY A 45 -11.57 -4.87 4.45
N ALA A 46 -12.06 -5.03 5.68
CA ALA A 46 -11.37 -5.81 6.72
C ALA A 46 -11.23 -7.30 6.34
N GLY A 47 -12.25 -7.85 5.66
CA GLY A 47 -12.23 -9.25 5.20
C GLY A 47 -11.23 -9.47 4.06
N GLU A 48 -11.11 -8.51 3.15
CA GLU A 48 -10.15 -8.56 2.05
C GLU A 48 -8.72 -8.30 2.53
N ILE A 49 -8.52 -7.40 3.50
CA ILE A 49 -7.20 -7.19 4.10
C ILE A 49 -6.63 -8.51 4.64
N GLY A 50 -7.43 -9.33 5.33
CA GLY A 50 -6.96 -10.64 5.81
C GLY A 50 -6.59 -11.63 4.69
N LYS A 51 -7.22 -11.51 3.51
CA LYS A 51 -6.95 -12.38 2.35
C LYS A 51 -5.71 -11.94 1.57
N PHE A 52 -5.56 -10.64 1.34
CA PHE A 52 -4.54 -10.07 0.43
C PHE A 52 -3.32 -9.48 1.15
N CYS A 53 -3.45 -9.09 2.41
CA CYS A 53 -2.35 -8.58 3.24
C CYS A 53 -1.92 -9.65 4.24
N LYS A 54 -1.47 -10.81 3.73
CA LYS A 54 -0.80 -11.81 4.56
C LYS A 54 0.55 -11.27 4.97
N MET A 55 0.80 -11.29 6.27
CA MET A 55 2.04 -10.81 6.87
C MET A 55 2.57 -11.92 7.76
N ASP A 56 3.88 -12.04 7.83
CA ASP A 56 4.51 -12.99 8.76
C ASP A 56 4.14 -12.63 10.20
N GLU A 57 3.97 -13.65 11.04
CA GLU A 57 3.50 -13.50 12.42
C GLU A 57 4.42 -12.57 13.26
N SER A 58 5.72 -12.57 12.95
CA SER A 58 6.71 -11.68 13.55
C SER A 58 6.46 -10.21 13.17
N ALA A 59 6.16 -9.94 11.90
CA ALA A 59 5.84 -8.61 11.40
C ALA A 59 4.48 -8.12 11.92
N GLU A 60 3.49 -9.01 12.05
CA GLU A 60 2.21 -8.69 12.68
C GLU A 60 2.37 -8.30 14.15
N THR A 61 3.18 -9.04 14.89
CA THR A 61 3.46 -8.76 16.30
C THR A 61 4.19 -7.42 16.49
N LEU A 62 5.14 -7.12 15.61
CA LEU A 62 5.85 -5.84 15.59
C LEU A 62 4.88 -4.69 15.30
N LEU A 63 4.05 -4.82 14.26
CA LEU A 63 3.10 -3.78 13.85
C LEU A 63 2.05 -3.53 14.95
N LYS A 64 1.47 -4.58 15.54
CA LYS A 64 0.56 -4.46 16.69
C LYS A 64 1.22 -3.75 17.87
N SER A 65 2.49 -4.04 18.14
CA SER A 65 3.23 -3.39 19.23
C SER A 65 3.49 -1.91 18.95
N ALA A 66 3.85 -1.56 17.71
CA ALA A 66 4.02 -0.17 17.30
C ALA A 66 2.71 0.61 17.37
N LEU A 67 1.60 0.04 16.88
CA LEU A 67 0.28 0.67 16.94
C LEU A 67 -0.16 0.94 18.37
N ARG A 68 0.06 -0.01 19.30
CA ARG A 68 -0.23 0.21 20.73
C ARG A 68 0.60 1.34 21.32
N LYS A 69 1.91 1.36 21.05
CA LYS A 69 2.80 2.44 21.52
C LYS A 69 2.41 3.81 20.99
N LEU A 70 1.92 3.87 19.75
CA LEU A 70 1.51 5.10 19.07
C LEU A 70 0.02 5.44 19.28
N GLN A 71 -0.71 4.65 20.08
CA GLN A 71 -2.15 4.80 20.33
C GLN A 71 -2.99 4.91 19.03
N LEU A 72 -2.58 4.18 18.00
CA LEU A 72 -3.23 4.23 16.69
C LEU A 72 -4.45 3.31 16.66
N SER A 73 -5.52 3.79 16.02
CA SER A 73 -6.79 3.04 15.92
C SER A 73 -6.71 1.87 14.93
N ALA A 74 -7.66 0.94 15.02
CA ALA A 74 -7.81 -0.15 14.04
C ALA A 74 -7.94 0.37 12.59
N ARG A 75 -8.49 1.57 12.40
CA ARG A 75 -8.54 2.23 11.09
C ARG A 75 -7.16 2.62 10.58
N ALA A 76 -6.26 3.06 11.46
CA ALA A 76 -4.87 3.35 11.12
C ALA A 76 -4.10 2.07 10.77
N TYR A 77 -4.33 0.97 11.50
CA TYR A 77 -3.78 -0.35 11.15
C TYR A 77 -4.14 -0.76 9.72
N HIS A 78 -5.43 -0.68 9.37
CA HIS A 78 -5.89 -1.01 8.01
C HIS A 78 -5.25 -0.12 6.96
N ARG A 79 -5.06 1.18 7.24
CA ARG A 79 -4.34 2.06 6.30
C ARG A 79 -2.89 1.66 6.12
N VAL A 80 -2.18 1.33 7.19
CA VAL A 80 -0.78 0.88 7.11
C VAL A 80 -0.65 -0.37 6.25
N LEU A 81 -1.56 -1.34 6.42
CA LEU A 81 -1.57 -2.57 5.62
C LEU A 81 -1.83 -2.28 4.13
N LYS A 82 -2.82 -1.43 3.82
CA LYS A 82 -3.12 -1.03 2.43
C LYS A 82 -1.95 -0.32 1.76
N VAL A 83 -1.29 0.59 2.48
CA VAL A 83 -0.11 1.31 1.98
C VAL A 83 1.05 0.36 1.75
N ASN A 84 1.30 -0.56 2.67
CA ASN A 84 2.34 -1.58 2.50
C ASN A 84 2.09 -2.42 1.25
N ARG A 85 0.84 -2.79 0.95
CA ARG A 85 0.50 -3.51 -0.29
C ARG A 85 0.74 -2.67 -1.55
N THR A 86 0.61 -1.35 -1.49
CA THR A 86 0.97 -0.45 -2.59
C THR A 86 2.49 -0.40 -2.81
N MET A 87 3.28 -0.56 -1.75
CA MET A 87 4.74 -0.62 -1.82
C MET A 87 5.28 -2.01 -2.17
N SER A 88 4.56 -3.08 -1.78
CA SER A 88 4.81 -4.44 -2.23
C SER A 88 4.25 -4.61 -3.64
N GLY A 89 5.02 -4.17 -4.63
CA GLY A 89 4.72 -4.33 -6.06
C GLY A 89 4.41 -5.77 -6.43
#